data_AF-A0A6I9UN69-F1
#
_entry.id   AF-A0A6I9UN69-F1
#
_cell.length_a   1.000
_cell.length_b   1.000
_cell.length_c   1.000
_cell.angle_alpha   90.00
_cell.angle_beta   90.00
_cell.angle_gamma   90.00
#
_symmetry.space_group_name_H-M   'P 1'
#
loop_
_entity.id
_entity.type
_entity.pdbx_description
1 polymer ?
#
loop_
_entity_poly.entity_id
_entity_poly.type
_entity_poly.pdbx_seq_one_letter_code
_entity_poly.pdbx_strand_id
1 'polypeptide(L)'
;MVYEANARLRDPIYGCTGMICHLQSQVSELQAEVAKAQAEILNMQCQNASLIDLLCKGMAGTQNVEENLIYDHNSTIFSDEPNVGVSWEHLWT
;
A
#
# COMPACT_ATOMS: atom_id res chain seq x y z
N MET A 1 -27.41 -9.33 -25.50
CA MET A 1 -26.76 -10.54 -26.06
C MET A 1 -25.80 -10.28 -27.23
N VAL A 2 -25.82 -9.12 -27.93
CA VAL A 2 -24.94 -8.90 -29.11
C VAL A 2 -23.44 -8.94 -28.77
N TYR A 3 -23.01 -8.35 -27.64
CA TYR A 3 -21.60 -8.33 -27.24
C TYR A 3 -21.06 -9.74 -26.97
N GLU A 4 -21.77 -10.56 -26.18
CA GLU A 4 -21.38 -11.94 -25.88
C GLU A 4 -21.35 -12.81 -27.15
N ALA A 5 -22.37 -12.69 -28.00
CA ALA A 5 -22.42 -13.41 -29.27
C ALA A 5 -21.23 -13.05 -30.17
N ASN A 6 -20.93 -11.76 -30.30
CA ASN A 6 -19.76 -11.30 -31.05
C ASN A 6 -18.43 -11.75 -30.43
N ALA A 7 -18.35 -11.88 -29.10
CA ALA A 7 -17.17 -12.41 -28.43
C ALA A 7 -16.97 -13.89 -28.75
N ARG A 8 -18.03 -14.71 -28.73
CA ARG A 8 -17.96 -16.13 -29.10
C ARG A 8 -17.63 -16.36 -30.57
N LEU A 9 -17.99 -15.44 -31.47
CA LEU A 9 -17.58 -15.51 -32.87
C LEU A 9 -16.07 -15.34 -33.06
N ARG A 10 -15.43 -14.49 -32.23
CA ARG A 10 -13.99 -14.25 -32.28
C ARG A 10 -13.18 -15.27 -31.48
N ASP A 11 -13.72 -15.70 -30.36
CA ASP A 11 -13.15 -16.71 -29.48
C ASP A 11 -14.24 -17.73 -29.10
N PRO A 12 -14.35 -18.85 -29.83
CA PRO A 12 -15.44 -19.83 -29.64
C PRO A 12 -15.34 -20.62 -28.34
N ILE A 13 -14.18 -20.60 -27.66
CA ILE A 13 -13.96 -21.36 -26.44
C ILE A 13 -14.21 -20.47 -25.22
N TYR A 14 -13.60 -19.27 -25.19
CA TYR A 14 -13.64 -18.42 -24.00
C TYR A 14 -14.42 -17.11 -24.18
N GLY A 15 -14.72 -16.68 -25.41
CA GLY A 15 -15.59 -15.52 -25.68
C GLY A 15 -15.34 -14.31 -24.77
N CYS A 16 -16.37 -13.86 -24.05
CA CYS A 16 -16.24 -12.77 -23.08
C CYS A 16 -15.59 -13.21 -21.75
N THR A 17 -15.67 -14.49 -21.39
CA THR A 17 -15.03 -15.04 -20.19
C THR A 17 -13.52 -14.89 -20.26
N GLY A 18 -12.90 -15.08 -21.42
CA GLY A 18 -11.46 -14.85 -21.61
C GLY A 18 -11.05 -13.41 -21.30
N MET A 19 -11.84 -12.44 -21.75
CA MET A 19 -11.62 -11.02 -21.43
C MET A 19 -11.79 -10.73 -19.94
N ILE A 20 -12.78 -11.34 -19.28
CA ILE A 20 -12.97 -11.20 -17.83
C ILE A 20 -11.76 -11.75 -17.08
N CYS A 21 -11.30 -12.96 -17.42
CA CYS A 21 -10.12 -13.57 -16.79
C CYS A 21 -8.86 -12.71 -16.98
N HIS A 22 -8.67 -12.13 -18.17
CA HIS A 22 -7.55 -11.23 -18.44
C HIS A 22 -7.62 -9.95 -17.60
N LEU A 23 -8.81 -9.37 -17.43
CA LEU A 23 -9.00 -8.22 -16.55
C LEU A 23 -8.75 -8.58 -15.08
N GLN A 24 -9.19 -9.76 -14.63
CA GLN A 24 -8.94 -10.26 -13.28
C GLN A 24 -7.44 -10.44 -13.01
N SER A 25 -6.66 -10.95 -13.98
CA SER A 25 -5.20 -11.04 -13.86
C SER A 25 -4.56 -9.67 -13.70
N GLN A 26 -4.91 -8.71 -14.56
CA GLN A 26 -4.36 -7.35 -14.47
C GLN A 26 -4.69 -6.66 -13.14
N VAL A 27 -5.91 -6.85 -12.62
CA VAL A 27 -6.27 -6.34 -11.29
C VAL A 27 -5.40 -6.97 -10.21
N SER A 28 -5.20 -8.28 -10.26
CA SER A 28 -4.33 -8.99 -9.31
C SER A 28 -2.87 -8.52 -9.38
N GLU A 29 -2.34 -8.27 -10.59
CA GLU A 29 -0.99 -7.76 -10.80
C GLU A 29 -0.82 -6.35 -10.21
N LEU A 30 -1.75 -5.45 -10.50
CA LEU A 30 -1.75 -4.10 -9.95
C LEU A 30 -1.87 -4.10 -8.42
N GLN A 31 -2.70 -4.98 -7.86
CA GLN A 31 -2.80 -5.13 -6.40
C GLN A 31 -1.48 -5.58 -5.78
N ALA A 32 -0.75 -6.49 -6.43
CA ALA A 32 0.57 -6.91 -5.98
C ALA A 32 1.60 -5.76 -6.04
N GLU A 33 1.56 -4.93 -7.08
CA GLU A 33 2.42 -3.73 -7.18
C GLU A 33 2.13 -2.72 -6.05
N VAL A 34 0.85 -2.48 -5.74
CA VAL A 34 0.45 -1.62 -4.63
C VAL A 34 0.97 -2.17 -3.30
N ALA A 35 0.77 -3.47 -3.04
CA ALA A 35 1.25 -4.10 -1.81
C ALA A 35 2.77 -4.01 -1.68
N LYS A 36 3.50 -4.17 -2.79
CA LYS A 36 4.95 -4.00 -2.82
C LYS A 36 5.38 -2.58 -2.46
N ALA A 37 4.78 -1.56 -3.10
CA ALA A 37 5.10 -0.17 -2.82
C ALA A 37 4.81 0.21 -1.35
N GLN A 38 3.70 -0.30 -0.78
CA GLN A 38 3.38 -0.11 0.62
C GLN A 38 4.42 -0.73 1.56
N ALA A 39 4.87 -1.96 1.26
CA ALA A 39 5.93 -2.60 2.03
C ALA A 39 7.25 -1.82 1.97
N GLU A 40 7.61 -1.25 0.82
CA GLU A 40 8.79 -0.40 0.67
C GLU A 40 8.70 0.87 1.52
N ILE A 41 7.54 1.54 1.54
CA ILE A 41 7.30 2.73 2.38
C ILE A 41 7.48 2.38 3.87
N LEU A 42 6.85 1.31 4.34
CA LEU A 42 6.95 0.87 5.74
C LEU A 42 8.39 0.50 6.12
N ASN A 43 9.12 -0.15 5.21
CA ASN A 43 10.53 -0.48 5.42
C ASN A 43 11.38 0.79 5.60
N MET A 44 11.20 1.81 4.75
CA MET A 44 11.92 3.08 4.89
C MET A 44 11.56 3.80 6.18
N GLN A 45 10.28 3.81 6.57
CA GLN A 45 9.83 4.39 7.83
C GLN A 45 10.44 3.68 9.05
N CYS A 46 10.49 2.35 9.03
CA CYS A 46 11.10 1.55 10.09
C CYS A 46 12.61 1.84 10.22
N GLN A 47 13.32 1.94 9.09
CA GLN A 47 14.74 2.31 9.07
C GLN A 47 14.96 3.72 9.64
N ASN A 48 14.13 4.70 9.25
CA ASN A 48 14.21 6.06 9.78
C ASN A 48 13.97 6.09 11.29
N ALA A 49 12.95 5.39 11.78
CA ALA A 49 12.66 5.29 13.21
C ALA A 49 13.83 4.66 13.98
N SER A 50 14.45 3.61 13.43
CA SER A 50 15.63 2.98 14.03
C SER A 50 16.83 3.94 14.11
N LEU A 51 17.04 4.78 13.08
CA LEU A 51 18.12 5.77 13.10
C LEU A 51 17.87 6.87 14.14
N ILE A 52 16.62 7.34 14.25
CA ILE A 52 16.24 8.34 15.26
C ILE A 52 16.47 7.79 16.67
N ASP A 53 16.07 6.54 16.94
CA ASP A 53 16.31 5.89 18.24
C ASP A 53 17.80 5.83 18.61
N LEU A 54 18.66 5.49 17.64
CA LEU A 54 20.11 5.50 17.83
C LEU A 54 20.66 6.91 18.13
N LEU A 55 20.19 7.92 17.40
CA LEU A 55 20.60 9.31 17.62
C LEU A 55 20.17 9.82 19.00
N CYS A 56 18.91 9.59 19.39
CA CYS A 56 18.40 9.96 20.70
C CYS A 56 19.19 9.30 21.84
N LYS A 57 19.54 8.02 21.70
CA LYS A 57 20.35 7.29 22.70
C LYS A 57 21.81 7.78 22.75
N GLY A 58 22.37 8.27 21.65
CA GLY A 58 23.71 8.85 21.60
C GLY A 58 23.80 10.25 22.23
N MET A 59 22.70 10.99 22.28
CA MET A 59 22.64 12.35 22.84
C MET A 59 22.39 12.40 24.36
N ALA A 60 22.06 11.27 25.00
CA ALA A 60 21.82 11.17 26.45
C ALA A 60 23.10 11.31 27.33
N GLY A 61 24.20 11.84 26.78
CA GLY A 61 25.50 12.00 27.44
C GLY A 61 25.86 13.41 27.92
N THR A 62 25.03 14.44 27.73
CA THR A 62 25.38 15.82 28.15
C THR A 62 24.25 16.44 28.96
N GLN A 63 24.48 16.58 30.26
CA GLN A 63 23.53 17.16 31.20
C GLN A 63 23.48 18.69 31.10
N ASN A 64 22.25 19.21 31.27
CA ASN A 64 21.86 20.60 31.55
C ASN A 64 21.80 21.56 30.35
N VAL A 65 20.57 21.99 30.00
CA VAL A 65 20.08 23.39 29.98
C VAL A 65 18.68 23.40 29.33
N GLU A 66 17.68 23.85 30.09
CA GLU A 66 16.37 24.38 29.69
C GLU A 66 15.63 23.71 28.51
N GLU A 67 14.75 22.77 28.83
CA GLU A 67 13.76 22.19 27.91
C GLU A 67 12.72 23.23 27.49
N ASN A 68 13.05 23.99 26.45
CA ASN A 68 12.07 24.74 25.67
C ASN A 68 12.44 24.63 24.18
N LEU A 69 12.40 23.41 23.66
CA LEU A 69 12.43 23.17 22.23
C LEU A 69 11.21 22.33 21.88
N ILE A 70 10.15 23.05 21.58
CA ILE A 70 9.00 22.56 20.83
C ILE A 70 9.55 22.18 19.45
N TYR A 71 9.97 20.92 19.29
CA TYR A 71 10.11 20.32 17.96
C TYR A 71 8.71 19.94 17.48
N ASP A 72 7.94 20.97 17.18
CA ASP A 72 6.76 20.85 16.33
C ASP A 72 7.24 20.58 14.91
N HIS A 73 7.59 19.33 14.63
CA HIS A 73 7.60 18.80 13.27
C HIS A 73 6.88 17.46 13.28
N ASN A 74 5.56 17.57 13.44
CA ASN A 74 4.59 16.73 12.76
C ASN A 74 4.98 15.24 12.63
N SER A 75 5.05 14.52 13.75
CA SER A 75 4.87 13.07 13.73
C SER A 75 3.38 12.69 13.63
N THR A 76 2.59 13.57 13.01
CA THR A 76 1.29 13.29 12.40
C THR A 76 1.48 13.03 10.91
N ILE A 77 2.54 12.29 10.53
CA ILE A 77 2.49 11.50 9.29
C ILE A 77 1.55 10.33 9.59
N PHE A 78 0.28 10.71 9.70
CA PHE A 78 -0.88 9.96 9.31
C PHE A 78 -0.91 8.55 9.90
N SER A 79 -1.44 8.47 11.12
CA SER A 79 -2.30 7.35 11.48
C SER A 79 -3.53 7.38 10.57
N ASP A 80 -3.37 7.22 9.24
CA ASP A 80 -4.43 6.53 8.55
C ASP A 80 -4.25 5.08 8.94
N GLU A 81 -5.22 4.67 9.75
CA GLU A 81 -5.67 3.32 9.94
C GLU A 81 -4.95 2.30 9.06
N PRO A 82 -4.49 1.17 9.63
CA PRO A 82 -4.41 -0.05 8.86
C PRO A 82 -5.85 -0.40 8.50
N ASN A 83 -6.43 0.33 7.54
CA ASN A 83 -7.64 -0.10 6.87
C ASN A 83 -7.19 -1.28 6.05
N VAL A 84 -7.18 -2.42 6.74
CA VAL A 84 -7.70 -3.70 6.30
C VAL A 84 -7.44 -3.84 4.82
N GLY A 85 -6.32 -4.52 4.51
CA GLY A 85 -5.93 -4.92 3.16
C GLY A 85 -7.18 -5.04 2.32
N VAL A 86 -7.33 -4.04 1.45
CA VAL A 86 -8.59 -3.61 0.85
C VAL A 86 -9.51 -4.79 0.73
N SER A 87 -10.63 -4.77 1.48
CA SER A 87 -11.61 -5.85 1.50
C SER A 87 -12.28 -5.92 0.13
N TRP A 88 -11.54 -6.44 -0.86
CA TRP A 88 -11.92 -6.52 -2.26
C TRP A 88 -13.08 -7.51 -2.46
N GLU A 89 -13.44 -8.27 -1.42
CA GLU A 89 -14.56 -9.20 -1.41
C GLU A 89 -15.93 -8.54 -1.65
N HIS A 90 -16.11 -7.24 -1.38
CA HIS A 90 -17.42 -6.59 -1.46
C HIS A 90 -17.75 -5.93 -2.82
N LEU A 91 -16.84 -5.96 -3.80
CA LEU A 91 -17.04 -5.23 -5.07
C LEU A 91 -17.68 -6.07 -6.19
N TRP A 92 -17.86 -7.37 -5.99
CA TRP A 92 -18.36 -8.29 -7.03
C TRP A 92 -19.38 -9.33 -6.51
N THR A 93 -20.05 -9.06 -5.39
CA THR A 93 -21.27 -9.80 -5.01
C THR A 93 -22.53 -9.19 -5.63
#